data_AF-A0A7R9YT28-F1
#
_entry.id   AF-A0A7R9YT28-F1
#
_cell.length_a   1.000
_cell.length_b   1.000
_cell.length_c   1.000
_cell.angle_alpha   90.00
_cell.angle_beta   90.00
_cell.angle_gamma   90.00
#
_symmetry.space_group_name_H-M   'P 1'
#
loop_
_entity.id
_entity.type
_entity.pdbx_description
1 polymer ?
#
loop_
_entity_poly.entity_id
_entity_poly.type
_entity_poly.pdbx_seq_one_letter_code
_entity_poly.pdbx_strand_id
1 'polypeptide(L)'
;GAASAPSLRGRRTAAPLPARRMPMQPARAIEVDLSDPDTQVAVAGIVLGLVAGLGAPLWYINRIEKDDERLEEIRALNRANYEATGEYLKEDEISSLRKPKWTDRREWVDDD
;
A
#
# COMPACT_ATOMS: atom_id res chain seq x y z
N GLY A 1 24.09 11.00 -70.72
CA GLY A 1 25.22 10.48 -69.94
C GLY A 1 25.89 11.64 -69.24
N ALA A 2 26.44 11.55 -68.04
CA ALA A 2 26.55 10.45 -67.10
C ALA A 2 26.44 11.07 -65.69
N ALA A 3 25.73 10.41 -64.77
CA ALA A 3 25.61 10.84 -63.39
C ALA A 3 26.95 10.61 -62.66
N SER A 4 27.49 11.66 -62.04
CA SER A 4 28.69 11.57 -61.20
C SER A 4 28.32 11.03 -59.83
N ALA A 5 28.97 9.95 -59.42
CA ALA A 5 28.77 9.30 -58.13
C ALA A 5 29.34 10.15 -56.97
N PRO A 6 28.68 10.22 -55.81
CA PRO A 6 29.26 10.85 -54.64
C PRO A 6 30.36 9.95 -54.02
N SER A 7 31.54 10.53 -53.84
CA SER A 7 32.70 9.92 -53.19
C SER A 7 32.37 9.54 -51.74
N LEU A 8 32.62 8.27 -51.37
CA LEU A 8 32.60 7.78 -49.99
C LEU A 8 33.73 8.45 -49.18
N ARG A 9 33.47 9.64 -48.63
CA ARG A 9 34.35 10.29 -47.67
C ARG A 9 34.35 9.49 -46.36
N GLY A 10 35.54 9.04 -45.98
CA GLY A 10 35.80 8.19 -44.82
C GLY A 10 35.10 8.69 -43.55
N ARG A 11 34.30 7.80 -42.96
CA ARG A 11 33.70 7.95 -41.63
C ARG A 11 34.83 7.82 -40.62
N ARG A 12 35.43 8.95 -40.22
CA ARG A 12 36.34 9.00 -39.07
C ARG A 12 35.53 8.60 -37.83
N THR A 13 35.73 7.38 -37.37
CA THR A 13 35.30 6.94 -36.04
C THR A 13 36.10 7.76 -35.03
N ALA A 14 35.44 8.72 -34.39
CA ALA A 14 36.03 9.43 -33.26
C ALA A 14 36.34 8.41 -32.17
N ALA A 15 37.61 8.33 -31.75
CA ALA A 15 38.00 7.52 -30.62
C ALA A 15 37.26 8.02 -29.37
N PRO A 16 36.75 7.12 -28.50
CA PRO A 16 36.10 7.54 -27.26
C PRO A 16 37.11 8.29 -26.39
N LEU A 17 36.76 9.51 -25.98
CA LEU A 17 37.56 10.30 -25.05
C LEU A 17 37.72 9.52 -23.72
N PRO A 18 38.90 9.54 -23.09
CA PRO A 18 39.09 8.88 -21.80
C PRO A 18 38.16 9.52 -20.78
N ALA A 19 37.25 8.71 -20.22
CA ALA A 19 36.36 9.14 -19.15
C ALA A 19 37.19 9.62 -17.96
N ARG A 20 37.18 10.93 -17.71
CA ARG A 20 37.85 11.55 -16.57
C ARG A 20 37.18 11.04 -15.30
N ARG A 21 37.81 10.09 -14.61
CA ARG A 21 37.38 9.64 -13.29
C ARG A 21 37.48 10.84 -12.34
N MET A 22 36.33 11.41 -11.98
CA MET A 22 36.27 12.38 -10.90
C MET A 22 36.59 11.65 -9.60
N PRO A 23 37.48 12.19 -8.74
CA PRO A 23 37.69 11.63 -7.42
C PRO A 23 36.36 11.76 -6.65
N MET A 24 35.73 10.63 -6.34
CA MET A 24 34.64 10.61 -5.36
C MET A 24 35.22 11.07 -4.03
N GLN A 25 34.69 12.16 -3.49
CA GLN A 25 35.06 12.57 -2.14
C GLN A 25 34.57 11.51 -1.15
N PRO A 26 35.36 11.19 -0.10
CA PRO A 26 34.93 10.24 0.90
C PRO A 26 33.65 10.74 1.58
N ALA A 27 32.69 9.84 1.76
CA ALA A 27 31.46 10.14 2.47
C ALA A 27 31.81 10.69 3.87
N ARG A 28 31.34 11.91 4.18
CA ARG A 28 31.50 12.49 5.51
C ARG A 28 30.65 11.68 6.48
N ALA A 29 31.22 11.32 7.63
CA ALA A 29 30.48 10.69 8.70
C ALA A 29 29.43 11.69 9.23
N ILE A 30 28.19 11.22 9.39
CA ILE A 30 27.12 12.00 10.00
C ILE A 30 27.16 11.69 11.49
N GLU A 31 27.62 12.65 12.29
CA GLU A 31 27.55 12.58 13.75
C GLU A 31 26.14 13.03 14.16
N VAL A 32 25.34 12.11 14.69
CA VAL A 32 23.98 12.39 15.15
C VAL A 32 24.03 12.58 16.66
N ASP A 33 23.86 13.82 17.10
CA ASP A 33 23.74 14.14 18.52
C ASP A 33 22.29 13.97 18.97
N LEU A 34 22.00 12.90 19.71
CA LEU A 34 20.65 12.61 20.20
C LEU A 34 20.27 13.45 21.44
N SER A 35 21.19 14.25 21.98
CA SER A 35 20.90 15.16 23.09
C SER A 35 20.33 16.51 22.63
N ASP A 36 20.51 16.83 21.36
CA ASP A 36 19.99 18.04 20.74
C ASP A 36 18.46 17.93 20.53
N PRO A 37 17.66 18.90 21.04
CA PRO A 37 16.21 18.88 20.90
C PRO A 37 15.74 18.83 19.43
N ASP A 38 16.44 19.49 18.51
CA ASP A 38 16.03 19.51 17.10
C ASP A 38 16.20 18.13 16.46
N THR A 39 17.30 17.42 16.79
CA THR A 39 17.54 16.05 16.37
C THR A 39 16.50 15.07 16.95
N GLN A 40 16.08 15.25 18.21
CA GLN A 40 15.03 14.43 18.82
C GLN A 40 13.68 14.63 18.11
N VAL A 41 13.31 15.87 17.78
CA VAL A 41 12.09 16.18 17.03
C VAL A 41 12.13 15.54 15.65
N ALA A 42 13.28 15.61 14.97
CA ALA A 42 13.46 14.97 13.66
C ALA A 42 13.29 13.45 13.74
N VAL A 43 13.94 12.79 14.70
CA VAL A 43 13.82 11.33 14.91
C VAL A 43 12.39 10.95 15.28
N ALA A 44 11.74 11.71 16.18
CA ALA A 44 10.35 11.48 16.55
C ALA A 44 9.40 11.60 15.34
N GLY A 45 9.63 12.59 14.48
CA GLY A 45 8.89 12.76 13.23
C GLY A 45 9.02 11.57 12.28
N ILE A 46 10.24 11.03 12.13
CA ILE A 46 10.48 9.84 11.31
C ILE A 46 9.74 8.63 11.88
N VAL A 47 9.86 8.39 13.19
CA VAL A 47 9.17 7.27 13.86
C VAL A 47 7.67 7.41 13.72
N LEU A 48 7.11 8.59 13.97
CA LEU A 48 5.69 8.86 13.81
C LEU A 48 5.24 8.64 12.36
N GLY A 49 6.03 9.10 11.39
CA GLY A 49 5.77 8.89 9.97
C GLY A 49 5.72 7.41 9.59
N LEU A 50 6.65 6.60 10.09
CA LEU A 50 6.67 5.16 9.86
C LEU A 50 5.50 4.45 10.55
N VAL A 51 5.20 4.80 11.80
CA VAL A 51 4.08 4.24 12.55
C VAL A 51 2.75 4.60 11.87
N ALA A 52 2.55 5.83 11.45
CA ALA A 52 1.34 6.24 10.74
C ALA A 52 1.26 5.61 9.34
N GLY A 53 2.38 5.60 8.60
CA GLY A 53 2.45 5.11 7.22
C GLY A 53 2.24 3.60 7.10
N LEU A 54 2.77 2.81 8.04
CA LEU A 54 2.59 1.36 8.07
C LEU A 54 1.40 0.92 8.94
N GLY A 55 1.15 1.63 10.04
CA GLY A 55 0.09 1.29 10.98
C GLY A 55 -1.31 1.51 10.42
N ALA A 56 -1.53 2.56 9.63
CA ALA A 56 -2.83 2.81 8.99
C ALA A 56 -3.29 1.65 8.07
N PRO A 57 -2.48 1.19 7.08
CA PRO A 57 -2.88 0.08 6.22
C PRO A 57 -3.03 -1.24 7.00
N LEU A 58 -2.13 -1.55 7.95
CA LEU A 58 -2.24 -2.75 8.78
C LEU A 58 -3.50 -2.74 9.65
N TRP A 59 -3.86 -1.60 10.22
CA TRP A 59 -5.08 -1.45 11.01
C TRP A 59 -6.34 -1.66 10.15
N TYR A 60 -6.33 -1.18 8.91
CA TYR A 60 -7.44 -1.37 7.99
C TYR A 60 -7.65 -2.84 7.61
N ILE A 61 -6.55 -3.57 7.35
CA ILE A 61 -6.62 -5.02 7.05
C ILE A 61 -7.18 -5.79 8.24
N ASN A 62 -6.63 -5.59 9.44
CA ASN A 62 -7.12 -6.25 10.66
C ASN A 62 -8.60 -5.93 10.95
N ARG A 63 -9.07 -4.73 10.58
CA ARG A 63 -10.48 -4.39 10.72
C ARG A 63 -11.36 -5.23 9.79
N ILE A 64 -10.93 -5.46 8.54
CA ILE A 64 -11.66 -6.31 7.60
C ILE A 64 -11.68 -7.75 8.09
N GLU A 65 -10.54 -8.29 8.53
CA GLU A 65 -10.46 -9.65 9.06
C GLU A 65 -11.40 -9.87 10.25
N LYS A 66 -11.46 -8.90 11.19
CA LYS A 66 -12.40 -8.96 12.32
C LYS A 66 -13.86 -8.84 11.91
N ASP A 67 -14.15 -8.08 10.86
CA ASP A 67 -15.50 -7.98 10.32
C ASP A 67 -15.90 -9.31 9.66
N ASP A 68 -14.98 -9.97 8.95
CA ASP A 68 -15.20 -11.29 8.33
C ASP A 68 -15.36 -12.39 9.40
N GLU A 69 -14.53 -12.41 10.43
CA GLU A 69 -14.64 -13.34 11.57
C GLU A 69 -16.01 -13.21 12.26
N ARG A 70 -16.47 -11.97 12.50
CA ARG A 70 -17.82 -11.70 13.02
C ARG A 70 -18.93 -12.22 12.11
N LEU A 71 -18.77 -12.12 10.79
CA LEU A 71 -19.75 -12.67 9.85
C LEU A 71 -19.76 -14.20 9.87
N GLU A 72 -18.61 -14.83 10.02
CA GLU A 72 -18.50 -16.28 10.17
C GLU A 72 -19.15 -16.77 11.46
N GLU A 73 -18.93 -16.07 12.58
CA GLU A 73 -19.61 -16.32 13.85
C GLU A 73 -21.13 -16.22 13.71
N ILE A 74 -21.64 -15.17 13.07
CA ILE A 74 -23.08 -14.98 12.85
C ILE A 74 -23.65 -16.10 11.97
N ARG A 75 -22.93 -16.52 10.93
CA ARG A 75 -23.33 -17.66 10.08
C ARG A 75 -23.33 -18.98 10.85
N ALA A 76 -22.34 -19.19 11.74
CA ALA A 76 -22.29 -20.36 12.60
C ALA A 76 -23.45 -20.36 13.60
N LEU A 77 -23.76 -19.22 14.21
CA LEU A 77 -24.92 -19.03 15.09
C LEU A 77 -26.23 -19.29 14.34
N ASN A 78 -26.36 -18.81 13.10
CA ASN A 78 -27.55 -19.07 12.28
C ASN A 78 -27.75 -20.57 12.00
N ARG A 79 -26.67 -21.30 11.68
CA ARG A 79 -26.73 -22.76 11.50
C ARG A 79 -27.12 -23.46 12.80
N ALA A 80 -26.50 -23.09 13.93
CA ALA A 80 -26.81 -23.67 15.23
C ALA A 80 -28.25 -23.36 15.68
N ASN A 81 -28.74 -22.14 15.44
CA ASN A 81 -30.11 -21.75 15.76
C ASN A 81 -31.13 -22.51 14.91
N TYR A 82 -30.84 -22.70 13.62
CA TYR A 82 -31.67 -23.51 12.73
C TYR A 82 -31.73 -24.98 13.17
N GLU A 83 -30.61 -25.56 13.59
CA GLU A 83 -30.57 -26.91 14.15
C GLU A 83 -31.39 -27.04 15.44
N ALA A 84 -31.42 -25.99 16.27
CA ALA A 84 -32.11 -26.00 17.56
C ALA A 84 -33.61 -25.69 17.47
N THR A 85 -34.00 -24.77 16.59
CA THR A 85 -35.36 -24.20 16.54
C THR A 85 -36.10 -24.48 15.24
N GLY A 86 -35.39 -24.88 14.18
CA GLY A 86 -35.95 -25.05 12.83
C GLY A 86 -36.17 -23.75 12.06
N GLU A 87 -35.85 -22.59 12.65
CA GLU A 87 -35.98 -21.27 12.03
C GLU A 87 -34.62 -20.55 11.99
N TYR A 88 -34.41 -19.76 10.94
CA TYR A 88 -33.24 -18.87 10.83
C TYR A 88 -33.43 -17.63 11.73
N LEU A 89 -32.33 -17.01 12.19
CA LEU A 89 -32.45 -15.71 12.87
C LEU A 89 -33.03 -14.68 11.91
N LYS A 90 -33.85 -13.79 12.43
CA LYS A 90 -34.44 -12.72 11.63
C LYS A 90 -33.39 -11.67 11.27
N GLU A 91 -33.60 -10.95 10.18
CA GLU A 91 -32.65 -9.95 9.65
C GLU A 91 -32.36 -8.83 10.67
N ASP A 92 -33.35 -8.45 11.46
CA ASP A 92 -33.23 -7.50 12.58
C ASP A 92 -32.31 -8.02 13.69
N GLU A 93 -32.42 -9.30 14.05
CA GLU A 93 -31.53 -9.96 15.01
C GLU A 93 -30.09 -10.03 14.48
N ILE A 94 -29.90 -10.39 13.21
CA ILE A 94 -28.60 -10.43 12.55
C ILE A 94 -27.95 -9.04 12.47
N SER A 95 -28.74 -8.01 12.15
CA SER A 95 -28.27 -6.63 12.07
C SER A 95 -27.86 -6.05 13.42
N SER A 96 -28.43 -6.54 14.52
CA SER A 96 -28.04 -6.14 15.88
C SER A 96 -26.70 -6.74 16.34
N LEU A 97 -26.32 -7.89 15.78
CA LEU A 97 -25.09 -8.62 16.15
C LEU A 97 -23.84 -8.06 15.45
N ARG A 98 -24.00 -7.42 14.29
CA ARG A 98 -22.90 -6.80 13.53
C ARG A 98 -23.00 -5.27 13.52
N LYS A 99 -21.87 -4.59 13.37
CA LYS A 99 -21.88 -3.13 13.17
C LYS A 99 -22.46 -2.81 11.77
N PRO A 100 -23.31 -1.78 11.64
CA PRO A 100 -23.83 -1.37 10.34
C PRO A 100 -22.70 -0.84 9.46
N LYS A 101 -22.58 -1.39 8.25
CA LYS A 101 -21.63 -0.95 7.23
C LYS A 101 -22.27 0.15 6.39
N TRP A 102 -21.45 1.03 5.83
CA TRP A 102 -21.92 2.08 4.93
C TRP A 102 -22.59 1.51 3.65
N THR A 103 -22.29 0.26 3.29
CA THR A 103 -22.90 -0.46 2.19
C THR A 103 -24.29 -1.02 2.51
N ASP A 104 -24.65 -1.21 3.79
CA ASP A 104 -25.94 -1.80 4.17
C ASP A 104 -27.13 -0.88 3.87
N ARG A 105 -26.87 0.42 3.71
CA ARG A 105 -27.88 1.43 3.33
C ARG A 105 -28.03 1.60 1.83
N ARG A 106 -27.27 0.86 1.03
CA ARG A 106 -27.40 0.87 -0.42
C ARG A 106 -28.35 -0.25 -0.83
N GLU A 107 -29.47 0.13 -1.41
CA GLU A 107 -30.27 -0.75 -2.24
C GLU A 107 -29.41 -1.16 -3.44
N TRP A 108 -29.09 -2.46 -3.51
CA TRP A 108 -28.41 -3.02 -4.68
C TRP A 108 -29.44 -3.02 -5.80
N VAL A 109 -29.23 -2.17 -6.80
CA VAL A 109 -29.96 -2.25 -8.06
C VAL A 109 -29.33 -3.43 -8.81
N ASP A 110 -29.99 -4.58 -8.78
CA ASP A 110 -29.74 -5.63 -9.75
C ASP A 110 -30.29 -5.09 -11.10
N ASP A 111 -29.39 -4.81 -12.04
CA ASP A 111 -29.75 -4.53 -13.44
C ASP A 111 -30.23 -5.84 -14.08
N ASP A 112 -31.50 -6.18 -13.83
CA ASP A 112 -32.28 -7.17 -14.58
C ASP A 112 -33.07 -6.49 -15.71
#